data_AF-A0A7C6V2W3-F1
#
_entry.id   AF-A0A7C6V2W3-F1
#
_cell.length_a   1.000
_cell.length_b   1.000
_cell.length_c   1.000
_cell.angle_alpha   90.00
_cell.angle_beta   90.00
_cell.angle_gamma   90.00
#
_symmetry.space_group_name_H-M   'P 1'
#
loop_
_entity.id
_entity.type
_entity.pdbx_description
1 polymer ?
#
loop_
_entity_poly.entity_id
_entity_poly.type
_entity_poly.pdbx_seq_one_letter_code
_entity_poly.pdbx_strand_id
1 'polypeptide(L)'
;MKKEKAGLIYDGQYLVEVVFTEKDFLFLWGGNPDDYKDFLLTRRERLECWDRKKGENLLDWIEVPFDREDFTAWLSADPRRASHTDPIGQWALEVAEDPLKLSSLCIKHESYTHIPYPPPNEQLDVKVLAWVMAVQIESENQLSEFLKPLPSCFLEKLLLAFYATLYATNQEPVPPFQRLSRRRALGVGLALFDRFARAEKLPRLEGSTKRLFLQGQFNELPTYLTLSGRYRFNFQPDWRYPRRVVLCLPFLLAGSKVDVSLTAISIYGEPSLSREQGKLWKEHLANFGMDFCNGFFTAANRAGEVAAEIEGKF
;
A
#
# COMPACT_ATOMS: atom_id res chain seq x y z
N MET A 1 14.23 -19.87 14.20
CA MET A 1 14.23 -19.21 12.88
C MET A 1 12.86 -18.60 12.60
N LYS A 2 12.75 -17.40 12.01
CA LYS A 2 11.43 -16.88 11.58
C LYS A 2 10.97 -17.70 10.37
N LYS A 3 9.75 -18.25 10.37
CA LYS A 3 9.23 -19.21 9.37
C LYS A 3 9.46 -18.72 7.93
N GLU A 4 9.31 -17.42 7.70
CA GLU A 4 9.40 -16.80 6.37
C GLU A 4 10.86 -16.49 5.95
N LYS A 5 11.86 -16.95 6.70
CA LYS A 5 13.28 -17.01 6.29
C LYS A 5 13.71 -18.43 5.94
N ALA A 6 12.94 -19.43 6.33
CA ALA A 6 13.30 -20.83 6.12
C ALA A 6 13.31 -21.15 4.63
N GLY A 7 14.34 -21.85 4.16
CA GLY A 7 14.45 -22.19 2.75
C GLY A 7 14.65 -20.97 1.85
N LEU A 8 15.25 -19.89 2.36
CA LEU A 8 15.75 -18.77 1.55
C LEU A 8 17.25 -18.65 1.82
N ILE A 9 18.06 -19.11 0.88
CA ILE A 9 19.52 -19.13 1.03
C ILE A 9 20.18 -18.50 -0.19
N TYR A 10 21.24 -17.75 0.07
CA TYR A 10 22.08 -17.14 -0.95
C TYR A 10 23.50 -17.65 -0.76
N ASP A 11 24.07 -18.26 -1.78
CA ASP A 11 25.41 -18.87 -1.74
C ASP A 11 26.53 -17.94 -2.28
N GLY A 12 26.17 -16.76 -2.79
CA GLY A 12 27.10 -15.83 -3.44
C GLY A 12 26.85 -15.67 -4.94
N GLN A 13 26.16 -16.63 -5.57
CA GLN A 13 25.82 -16.63 -6.98
C GLN A 13 24.31 -16.79 -7.20
N TYR A 14 23.71 -17.77 -6.54
CA TYR A 14 22.30 -18.13 -6.68
C TYR A 14 21.50 -17.72 -5.45
N LEU A 15 20.29 -17.22 -5.69
CA LEU A 15 19.25 -17.19 -4.65
C LEU A 15 18.43 -18.46 -4.79
N VAL A 16 18.52 -19.35 -3.81
CA VAL A 16 17.70 -20.57 -3.75
C VAL A 16 16.51 -20.31 -2.84
N GLU A 17 15.32 -20.49 -3.41
CA GLU A 17 14.05 -20.38 -2.71
C GLU A 17 13.31 -21.72 -2.70
N VAL A 18 12.94 -22.17 -1.50
CA VAL A 18 12.00 -23.26 -1.35
C VAL A 18 10.56 -22.79 -1.57
N VAL A 19 9.84 -23.48 -2.44
CA VAL A 19 8.41 -23.27 -2.67
C VAL A 19 7.63 -24.25 -1.81
N PHE A 20 6.80 -23.73 -0.91
CA PHE A 20 5.94 -24.53 -0.03
C PHE A 20 4.51 -24.49 -0.53
N THR A 21 3.82 -25.62 -0.49
CA THR A 21 2.35 -25.65 -0.57
C THR A 21 1.74 -25.34 0.80
N GLU A 22 0.41 -25.13 0.83
CA GLU A 22 -0.33 -24.99 2.09
C GLU A 22 -0.13 -26.22 2.99
N LYS A 23 -0.15 -27.42 2.39
CA LYS A 23 0.03 -28.68 3.13
C LYS A 23 1.42 -28.76 3.75
N ASP A 24 2.46 -28.33 3.02
CA ASP A 24 3.83 -28.29 3.52
C ASP A 24 3.98 -27.30 4.67
N PHE A 25 3.39 -26.11 4.51
CA PHE A 25 3.41 -25.09 5.53
C PHE A 25 2.75 -25.58 6.82
N LEU A 26 1.55 -26.15 6.72
CA LEU A 26 0.81 -26.68 7.87
C LEU A 26 1.55 -27.85 8.52
N PHE A 27 2.20 -28.69 7.72
CA PHE A 27 3.02 -29.78 8.24
C PHE A 27 4.24 -29.27 9.02
N LEU A 28 5.00 -28.33 8.45
CA LEU A 28 6.25 -27.84 9.05
C LEU A 28 6.04 -26.93 10.25
N TRP A 29 4.97 -26.13 10.23
CA TRP A 29 4.82 -25.01 11.16
C TRP A 29 3.47 -24.95 11.87
N GLY A 30 2.55 -25.86 11.57
CA GLY A 30 1.17 -25.81 12.04
C GLY A 30 0.42 -24.56 11.57
N GLY A 31 -0.69 -24.26 12.24
CA GLY A 31 -1.53 -23.10 11.97
C GLY A 31 -2.74 -23.44 11.09
N ASN A 32 -3.19 -22.46 10.33
CA ASN A 32 -4.36 -22.55 9.46
C ASN A 32 -4.07 -21.97 8.05
N PRO A 33 -5.01 -22.11 7.08
CA PRO A 33 -4.81 -21.60 5.72
C PRO A 33 -4.55 -20.08 5.64
N ASP A 34 -5.08 -19.31 6.59
CA ASP A 34 -4.87 -17.86 6.67
C ASP A 34 -3.43 -17.51 7.08
N ASP A 35 -2.84 -18.27 8.00
CA ASP A 35 -1.42 -18.14 8.36
C ASP A 35 -0.50 -18.40 7.16
N TYR A 36 -0.89 -19.33 6.29
CA TYR A 36 -0.17 -19.63 5.05
C TYR A 36 -0.23 -18.47 4.06
N LYS A 37 -1.40 -17.84 3.87
CA LYS A 37 -1.51 -16.62 3.04
C LYS A 37 -0.64 -15.47 3.55
N ASP A 38 -0.58 -15.28 4.87
CA ASP A 38 0.28 -14.26 5.49
C ASP A 38 1.78 -14.59 5.35
N PHE A 39 2.13 -15.87 5.40
CA PHE A 39 3.46 -16.37 5.11
C PHE A 39 3.86 -16.03 3.67
N LEU A 40 3.02 -16.34 2.68
CA LEU A 40 3.28 -16.06 1.26
C LEU A 40 3.51 -14.56 1.02
N LEU A 41 2.68 -13.69 1.61
CA LEU A 41 2.85 -12.24 1.50
C LEU A 41 4.15 -11.75 2.13
N THR A 42 4.49 -12.25 3.32
CA THR A 42 5.72 -11.88 4.00
C THR A 42 6.96 -12.35 3.24
N ARG A 43 6.87 -13.52 2.59
CA ARG A 43 7.94 -14.08 1.77
C ARG A 43 8.16 -13.26 0.51
N ARG A 44 7.09 -12.92 -0.23
CA ARG A 44 7.15 -12.02 -1.40
C ARG A 44 7.80 -10.67 -1.05
N GLU A 45 7.37 -10.01 0.01
CA GLU A 45 7.96 -8.72 0.42
C GLU A 45 9.45 -8.83 0.76
N ARG A 46 9.89 -9.97 1.27
CA ARG A 46 11.31 -10.22 1.51
C ARG A 46 12.05 -10.28 0.18
N LEU A 47 11.58 -11.09 -0.77
CA LEU A 47 12.17 -11.18 -2.11
C LEU A 47 12.26 -9.79 -2.77
N GLU A 48 11.17 -9.03 -2.78
CA GLU A 48 11.15 -7.65 -3.32
C GLU A 48 12.13 -6.69 -2.60
N CYS A 49 12.43 -6.94 -1.32
CA CYS A 49 13.40 -6.17 -0.56
C CYS A 49 14.85 -6.60 -0.87
N TRP A 50 15.05 -7.89 -1.15
CA TRP A 50 16.33 -8.43 -1.62
C TRP A 50 16.67 -7.87 -3.00
N ASP A 51 15.74 -7.93 -3.96
CA ASP A 51 15.88 -7.38 -5.30
C ASP A 51 16.30 -5.91 -5.28
N ARG A 52 15.58 -5.10 -4.50
CA ARG A 52 15.87 -3.66 -4.38
C ARG A 52 17.21 -3.34 -3.73
N LYS A 53 17.70 -4.17 -2.81
CA LYS A 53 18.95 -3.91 -2.10
C LYS A 53 20.18 -4.31 -2.89
N LYS A 54 20.07 -5.37 -3.69
CA LYS A 54 21.21 -5.90 -4.44
C LYS A 54 21.46 -5.11 -5.73
N GLY A 55 20.49 -4.33 -6.21
CA GLY A 55 20.71 -3.30 -7.24
C GLY A 55 21.07 -3.84 -8.63
N GLU A 56 21.19 -5.15 -8.75
CA GLU A 56 21.55 -5.89 -9.94
C GLU A 56 20.52 -7.02 -10.03
N ASN A 57 20.05 -7.31 -11.25
CA ASN A 57 19.22 -8.47 -11.53
C ASN A 57 19.82 -9.67 -10.80
N LEU A 58 19.07 -10.30 -9.89
CA LEU A 58 19.44 -11.63 -9.39
C LEU A 58 19.51 -12.52 -10.62
N LEU A 59 20.72 -12.67 -11.18
CA LEU A 59 20.84 -13.26 -12.52
C LEU A 59 20.45 -14.74 -12.50
N ASP A 60 20.44 -15.39 -11.35
CA ASP A 60 19.97 -16.76 -11.23
C ASP A 60 19.21 -17.01 -9.91
N TRP A 61 17.88 -16.92 -9.97
CA TRP A 61 16.95 -17.35 -8.91
C TRP A 61 16.50 -18.78 -9.21
N ILE A 62 16.75 -19.69 -8.27
CA ILE A 62 16.37 -21.11 -8.37
C ILE A 62 15.24 -21.39 -7.39
N GLU A 63 14.11 -21.85 -7.92
CA GLU A 63 12.98 -22.33 -7.13
C GLU A 63 13.08 -23.84 -6.93
N VAL A 64 12.96 -24.29 -5.68
CA VAL A 64 13.04 -25.70 -5.28
C VAL A 64 11.72 -26.08 -4.61
N PRO A 65 10.87 -26.93 -5.23
CA PRO A 65 9.65 -27.42 -4.59
C PRO A 65 9.99 -28.21 -3.32
N PHE A 66 9.34 -27.88 -2.20
CA PHE A 66 9.55 -28.64 -0.96
C PHE A 66 9.02 -30.06 -1.10
N ASP A 67 9.88 -31.05 -0.86
CA ASP A 67 9.47 -32.46 -0.82
C ASP A 67 9.73 -33.02 0.57
N ARG A 68 8.65 -33.36 1.26
CA ARG A 68 8.71 -33.85 2.63
C ARG A 68 9.50 -35.16 2.75
N GLU A 69 9.34 -36.08 1.81
CA GLU A 69 9.96 -37.40 1.86
C GLU A 69 11.46 -37.26 1.64
N ASP A 70 11.86 -36.50 0.62
CA ASP A 70 13.27 -36.22 0.32
C ASP A 70 13.94 -35.45 1.45
N PHE A 71 13.30 -34.41 2.00
CA PHE A 71 13.84 -33.67 3.14
C PHE A 71 14.02 -34.54 4.39
N THR A 72 13.06 -35.42 4.67
CA THR A 72 13.14 -36.34 5.83
C THR A 72 14.24 -37.38 5.63
N ALA A 73 14.39 -37.91 4.41
CA ALA A 73 15.47 -38.82 4.06
C ALA A 73 16.85 -38.12 4.17
N TRP A 74 16.93 -36.87 3.71
CA TRP A 74 18.12 -36.03 3.81
C TRP A 74 18.55 -35.79 5.26
N LEU A 75 17.60 -35.50 6.16
CA LEU A 75 17.86 -35.37 7.60
C LEU A 75 18.28 -36.70 8.24
N SER A 76 17.68 -37.81 7.81
CA SER A 76 17.98 -39.14 8.36
C SER A 76 19.36 -39.65 7.96
N ALA A 77 19.87 -39.22 6.78
CA ALA A 77 21.19 -39.59 6.30
C ALA A 77 22.33 -38.98 7.14
N ASP A 78 22.14 -37.78 7.71
CA ASP A 78 23.07 -37.19 8.68
C ASP A 78 22.30 -36.36 9.73
N PRO A 79 22.11 -36.89 10.96
CA PRO A 79 21.39 -36.19 12.02
C PRO A 79 21.97 -34.81 12.41
N ARG A 80 23.25 -34.54 12.10
CA ARG A 80 23.86 -33.22 12.36
C ARG A 80 23.21 -32.12 11.53
N ARG A 81 22.61 -32.47 10.39
CA ARG A 81 21.91 -31.52 9.50
C ARG A 81 20.76 -30.80 10.19
N ALA A 82 20.09 -31.45 11.14
CA ALA A 82 19.02 -30.83 11.92
C ALA A 82 19.51 -29.65 12.78
N SER A 83 20.80 -29.58 13.08
CA SER A 83 21.40 -28.51 13.89
C SER A 83 21.80 -27.27 13.07
N HIS A 84 21.63 -27.29 11.74
CA HIS A 84 21.88 -26.10 10.92
C HIS A 84 20.93 -24.96 11.31
N THR A 85 21.37 -23.72 11.08
CA THR A 85 20.54 -22.54 11.35
C THR A 85 19.31 -22.46 10.46
N ASP A 86 19.43 -22.94 9.21
CA ASP A 86 18.33 -23.14 8.26
C ASP A 86 18.51 -24.50 7.54
N PRO A 87 18.07 -25.61 8.15
CA PRO A 87 18.25 -26.93 7.57
C PRO A 87 17.48 -27.10 6.25
N ILE A 88 16.35 -26.40 6.11
CA ILE A 88 15.55 -26.40 4.89
C ILE A 88 16.31 -25.68 3.77
N GLY A 89 16.92 -24.53 4.06
CA GLY A 89 17.76 -23.82 3.09
C GLY A 89 18.97 -24.64 2.64
N GLN A 90 19.64 -25.32 3.57
CA GLN A 90 20.78 -26.18 3.23
C GLN A 90 20.37 -27.38 2.34
N TRP A 91 19.26 -28.04 2.68
CA TRP A 91 18.69 -29.08 1.83
C TRP A 91 18.39 -28.55 0.42
N ALA A 92 17.75 -27.39 0.33
CA ALA A 92 17.39 -26.79 -0.96
C ALA A 92 18.62 -26.42 -1.80
N LEU A 93 19.69 -25.95 -1.15
CA LEU A 93 20.96 -25.69 -1.82
C LEU A 93 21.56 -26.97 -2.41
N GLU A 94 21.63 -28.06 -1.63
CA GLU A 94 22.11 -29.36 -2.13
C GLU A 94 21.25 -29.88 -3.30
N VAL A 95 19.92 -29.62 -3.27
CA VAL A 95 19.03 -29.96 -4.39
C VAL A 95 19.29 -29.08 -5.61
N ALA A 96 19.50 -27.78 -5.42
CA ALA A 96 19.77 -26.83 -6.50
C ALA A 96 21.10 -27.09 -7.21
N GLU A 97 22.09 -27.63 -6.49
CA GLU A 97 23.40 -28.03 -7.03
C GLU A 97 23.32 -29.30 -7.91
N ASP A 98 22.25 -30.09 -7.82
CA ASP A 98 22.01 -31.29 -8.62
C ASP A 98 20.83 -31.07 -9.61
N PRO A 99 21.12 -30.72 -10.89
CA PRO A 99 20.08 -30.44 -11.88
C PRO A 99 19.13 -31.60 -12.14
N LEU A 100 19.60 -32.86 -12.02
CA LEU A 100 18.77 -34.04 -12.25
C LEU A 100 17.80 -34.27 -11.10
N LYS A 101 18.27 -34.07 -9.86
CA LYS A 101 17.43 -34.13 -8.67
C LYS A 101 16.40 -33.00 -8.67
N LEU A 102 16.81 -31.77 -8.95
CA LEU A 102 15.91 -30.63 -9.07
C LEU A 102 14.85 -30.87 -10.15
N SER A 103 15.25 -31.31 -11.35
CA SER A 103 14.32 -31.62 -12.44
C SER A 103 13.31 -32.70 -12.05
N SER A 104 13.75 -33.75 -11.36
CA SER A 104 12.87 -34.83 -10.89
C SER A 104 11.85 -34.34 -9.87
N LEU A 105 12.26 -33.47 -8.95
CA LEU A 105 11.35 -32.84 -7.99
C LEU A 105 10.36 -31.90 -8.67
N CYS A 106 10.81 -31.08 -9.64
CA CYS A 106 9.93 -30.22 -10.41
C CYS A 106 8.87 -31.02 -11.19
N ILE A 107 9.22 -32.17 -11.77
CA ILE A 107 8.25 -33.05 -12.45
C ILE A 107 7.29 -33.70 -11.44
N LYS A 108 7.79 -34.20 -10.31
CA LYS A 108 6.95 -34.78 -9.24
C LYS A 108 5.91 -33.76 -8.74
N HIS A 109 6.30 -32.48 -8.72
CA HIS A 109 5.53 -31.36 -8.21
C HIS A 109 5.05 -30.41 -9.32
N GLU A 110 4.86 -30.91 -10.54
CA GLU A 110 4.54 -30.07 -11.72
C GLU A 110 3.25 -29.25 -11.55
N SER A 111 2.31 -29.74 -10.73
CA SER A 111 1.09 -29.03 -10.35
C SER A 111 1.31 -27.87 -9.35
N TYR A 112 2.52 -27.75 -8.79
CA TYR A 112 2.94 -26.78 -7.78
C TYR A 112 4.06 -25.84 -8.23
N THR A 113 4.61 -26.02 -9.44
CA THR A 113 5.73 -25.23 -10.01
C THR A 113 5.42 -23.75 -10.26
N HIS A 114 4.22 -23.29 -9.92
CA HIS A 114 3.92 -21.88 -9.81
C HIS A 114 3.83 -21.56 -8.32
N ILE A 115 4.72 -20.67 -7.85
CA ILE A 115 4.58 -20.03 -6.54
C ILE A 115 3.10 -19.70 -6.35
N PRO A 116 2.45 -20.20 -5.29
CA PRO A 116 1.09 -19.79 -4.99
C PRO A 116 1.12 -18.28 -4.79
N TYR A 117 0.65 -17.54 -5.79
CA TYR A 117 0.70 -16.09 -5.78
C TYR A 117 -0.14 -15.64 -4.58
N PRO A 118 0.41 -14.87 -3.63
CA PRO A 118 -0.41 -14.37 -2.56
C PRO A 118 -1.59 -13.59 -3.16
N PRO A 119 -2.81 -13.86 -2.67
CA PRO A 119 -4.04 -13.35 -3.24
C PRO A 119 -3.98 -11.82 -3.35
N PRO A 120 -3.87 -11.23 -4.56
CA PRO A 120 -3.75 -9.78 -4.70
C PRO A 120 -5.02 -9.07 -4.20
N ASN A 121 -6.15 -9.76 -4.23
CA ASN A 121 -7.44 -9.38 -3.67
C ASN A 121 -7.50 -9.40 -2.13
N GLU A 122 -6.49 -9.92 -1.45
CA GLU A 122 -6.38 -9.81 0.02
C GLU A 122 -5.15 -9.01 0.45
N GLN A 123 -4.15 -8.77 -0.41
CA GLN A 123 -2.95 -8.02 -0.04
C GLN A 123 -3.31 -6.59 0.40
N LEU A 124 -2.96 -6.21 1.63
CA LEU A 124 -3.17 -4.85 2.13
C LEU A 124 -2.32 -3.87 1.33
N ASP A 125 -2.98 -2.86 0.75
CA ASP A 125 -2.33 -1.69 0.18
C ASP A 125 -2.89 -0.41 0.78
N VAL A 126 -2.07 0.64 0.68
CA VAL A 126 -2.38 1.96 1.21
C VAL A 126 -1.87 2.98 0.21
N LYS A 127 -2.76 3.85 -0.27
CA LYS A 127 -2.44 4.94 -1.19
C LYS A 127 -2.89 6.27 -0.62
N VAL A 128 -2.09 7.31 -0.82
CA VAL A 128 -2.50 8.68 -0.51
C VAL A 128 -2.82 9.38 -1.83
N LEU A 129 -4.04 9.87 -1.91
CA LEU A 129 -4.50 10.70 -3.01
C LEU A 129 -4.58 12.14 -2.52
N ALA A 130 -4.63 13.07 -3.47
CA ALA A 130 -4.78 14.48 -3.20
C ALA A 130 -5.93 15.04 -4.01
N TRP A 131 -6.75 15.85 -3.38
CA TRP A 131 -7.58 16.80 -4.09
C TRP A 131 -6.85 18.15 -4.12
N VAL A 132 -6.51 18.61 -5.31
CA VAL A 132 -5.73 19.81 -5.56
C VAL A 132 -6.66 20.90 -6.06
N MET A 133 -6.75 22.01 -5.35
CA MET A 133 -7.63 23.13 -5.70
C MET A 133 -6.86 24.45 -5.66
N ALA A 134 -7.21 25.37 -6.55
CA ALA A 134 -6.78 26.75 -6.45
C ALA A 134 -7.81 27.57 -5.66
N VAL A 135 -7.33 28.40 -4.73
CA VAL A 135 -8.17 29.35 -3.99
C VAL A 135 -7.56 30.74 -4.07
N GLN A 136 -8.41 31.76 -4.11
CA GLN A 136 -7.98 33.14 -3.98
C GLN A 136 -8.06 33.56 -2.51
N ILE A 137 -6.97 34.10 -2.01
CA ILE A 137 -6.79 34.51 -0.62
C ILE A 137 -6.41 35.99 -0.59
N GLU A 138 -7.17 36.78 0.15
CA GLU A 138 -7.04 38.23 0.20
C GLU A 138 -6.21 38.72 1.37
N SER A 139 -6.09 37.94 2.45
CA SER A 139 -5.35 38.35 3.65
C SER A 139 -4.71 37.20 4.42
N GLU A 140 -3.73 37.55 5.25
CA GLU A 140 -3.03 36.61 6.14
C GLU A 140 -3.96 35.94 7.14
N ASN A 141 -4.89 36.70 7.72
CA ASN A 141 -5.86 36.17 8.67
C ASN A 141 -6.74 35.10 8.01
N GLN A 142 -7.17 35.36 6.77
CA GLN A 142 -7.98 34.42 6.01
C GLN A 142 -7.21 33.10 5.75
N LEU A 143 -5.93 33.18 5.36
CA LEU A 143 -5.08 32.00 5.21
C LEU A 143 -4.89 31.26 6.53
N SER A 144 -4.55 31.98 7.59
CA SER A 144 -4.26 31.39 8.91
C SER A 144 -5.47 30.63 9.45
N GLU A 145 -6.67 31.21 9.34
CA GLU A 145 -7.92 30.55 9.72
C GLU A 145 -8.20 29.32 8.83
N PHE A 146 -7.98 29.42 7.53
CA PHE A 146 -8.23 28.31 6.60
C PHE A 146 -7.24 27.14 6.72
N LEU A 147 -6.03 27.40 7.22
CA LEU A 147 -5.02 26.37 7.49
C LEU A 147 -5.18 25.66 8.86
N LYS A 148 -6.19 26.04 9.65
CA LYS A 148 -6.62 25.29 10.84
C LYS A 148 -7.17 23.91 10.44
N PRO A 149 -7.30 22.97 11.39
CA PRO A 149 -8.01 21.72 11.13
C PRO A 149 -9.40 21.99 10.57
N LEU A 150 -9.76 21.26 9.51
CA LEU A 150 -11.10 21.24 8.97
C LEU A 150 -12.09 20.73 10.03
N PRO A 151 -13.30 21.31 10.12
CA PRO A 151 -14.30 20.86 11.09
C PRO A 151 -14.66 19.39 10.89
N SER A 152 -14.78 18.61 11.97
CA SER A 152 -15.13 17.18 11.89
C SER A 152 -16.45 16.95 11.17
N CYS A 153 -17.46 17.78 11.44
CA CYS A 153 -18.76 17.70 10.76
C CYS A 153 -18.69 17.95 9.25
N PHE A 154 -17.71 18.74 8.79
CA PHE A 154 -17.45 18.95 7.36
C PHE A 154 -16.76 17.72 6.77
N LEU A 155 -15.75 17.18 7.44
CA LEU A 155 -15.04 15.97 7.01
C LEU A 155 -15.97 14.75 6.92
N GLU A 156 -16.87 14.57 7.89
CA GLU A 156 -17.87 13.50 7.88
C GLU A 156 -18.82 13.60 6.68
N LYS A 157 -19.37 14.80 6.42
CA LYS A 157 -20.23 15.03 5.25
C LYS A 157 -19.49 14.80 3.94
N LEU A 158 -18.23 15.27 3.86
CA LEU A 158 -17.41 15.09 2.67
C LEU A 158 -17.10 13.61 2.43
N LEU A 159 -16.79 12.86 3.48
CA LEU A 159 -16.56 11.42 3.44
C LEU A 159 -17.81 10.66 2.96
N LEU A 160 -18.98 11.00 3.48
CA LEU A 160 -20.25 10.41 3.03
C LEU A 160 -20.52 10.68 1.54
N ALA A 161 -20.24 11.90 1.07
CA ALA A 161 -20.38 12.26 -0.34
C ALA A 161 -19.38 11.49 -1.24
N PHE A 162 -18.17 11.20 -0.75
CA PHE A 162 -17.23 10.31 -1.43
C PHE A 162 -17.78 8.89 -1.55
N TYR A 163 -18.25 8.29 -0.45
CA TYR A 163 -18.85 6.96 -0.48
C TYR A 163 -20.05 6.90 -1.41
N ALA A 164 -20.96 7.88 -1.36
CA ALA A 164 -22.11 7.93 -2.24
C ALA A 164 -21.72 7.94 -3.72
N THR A 165 -20.65 8.68 -4.08
CA THR A 165 -20.12 8.72 -5.45
C THR A 165 -19.53 7.37 -5.84
N LEU A 166 -18.67 6.78 -4.99
CA LEU A 166 -18.04 5.47 -5.24
C LEU A 166 -19.05 4.32 -5.35
N TYR A 167 -20.15 4.37 -4.60
CA TYR A 167 -21.21 3.36 -4.66
C TYR A 167 -22.18 3.56 -5.82
N ALA A 168 -22.35 4.79 -6.31
CA ALA A 168 -23.21 5.07 -7.46
C ALA A 168 -22.56 4.70 -8.81
N THR A 169 -21.22 4.77 -8.90
CA THR A 169 -20.48 4.52 -10.15
C THR A 169 -20.21 3.05 -10.44
N ASN A 170 -20.23 2.18 -9.44
CA ASN A 170 -19.87 0.78 -9.59
C ASN A 170 -21.12 -0.11 -9.69
N GLN A 171 -21.16 -1.00 -10.69
CA GLN A 171 -22.24 -1.98 -10.85
C GLN A 171 -22.30 -2.98 -9.68
N GLU A 172 -21.17 -3.22 -9.03
CA GLU A 172 -21.07 -3.94 -7.76
C GLU A 172 -20.41 -3.03 -6.71
N PRO A 173 -21.03 -2.83 -5.54
CA PRO A 173 -20.47 -1.97 -4.51
C PRO A 173 -19.17 -2.57 -3.98
N VAL A 174 -18.10 -1.77 -3.95
CA VAL A 174 -16.81 -2.18 -3.39
C VAL A 174 -17.02 -2.49 -1.89
N PRO A 175 -16.64 -3.67 -1.39
CA PRO A 175 -16.86 -4.01 0.01
C PRO A 175 -16.14 -3.03 0.93
N PRO A 176 -16.68 -2.78 2.14
CA PRO A 176 -16.02 -1.90 3.11
C PRO A 176 -14.69 -2.50 3.56
N PHE A 177 -13.77 -1.62 3.95
CA PHE A 177 -12.49 -2.03 4.52
C PHE A 177 -12.67 -2.99 5.69
N GLN A 178 -12.11 -4.19 5.55
CA GLN A 178 -12.01 -5.15 6.63
C GLN A 178 -10.59 -5.64 6.76
N ARG A 179 -9.98 -5.43 7.93
CA ARG A 179 -8.66 -5.97 8.25
C ARG A 179 -8.74 -7.47 8.49
N LEU A 180 -7.96 -8.25 7.74
CA LEU A 180 -7.82 -9.71 7.95
C LEU A 180 -6.57 -10.03 8.78
N SER A 181 -5.45 -9.38 8.46
CA SER A 181 -4.18 -9.59 9.15
C SER A 181 -3.29 -8.35 9.06
N ARG A 182 -2.07 -8.37 9.61
CA ARG A 182 -1.10 -7.27 9.40
C ARG A 182 -0.79 -6.98 7.93
N ARG A 183 -1.00 -7.94 7.04
CA ARG A 183 -0.68 -7.81 5.61
C ARG A 183 -1.88 -8.01 4.71
N ARG A 184 -3.04 -8.34 5.28
CA ARG A 184 -4.25 -8.64 4.53
C ARG A 184 -5.43 -7.77 4.92
N ALA A 185 -6.21 -7.40 3.92
CA ALA A 185 -7.48 -6.71 4.06
C ALA A 185 -8.39 -7.03 2.86
N LEU A 186 -9.69 -6.89 3.08
CA LEU A 186 -10.71 -6.91 2.03
C LEU A 186 -11.27 -5.51 1.84
N GLY A 187 -11.81 -5.27 0.64
CA GLY A 187 -12.53 -4.06 0.33
C GLY A 187 -11.64 -2.82 0.32
N VAL A 188 -12.27 -1.66 0.43
CA VAL A 188 -11.60 -0.37 0.49
C VAL A 188 -12.27 0.52 1.52
N GLY A 189 -11.48 1.36 2.16
CA GLY A 189 -11.95 2.44 3.00
C GLY A 189 -11.24 3.74 2.64
N LEU A 190 -11.93 4.85 2.89
CA LEU A 190 -11.42 6.19 2.69
C LEU A 190 -11.32 6.93 4.03
N ALA A 191 -10.21 7.63 4.26
CA ALA A 191 -10.04 8.52 5.40
C ALA A 191 -9.48 9.86 4.94
N LEU A 192 -10.11 10.96 5.33
CA LEU A 192 -9.64 12.30 4.98
C LEU A 192 -8.54 12.74 5.95
N PHE A 193 -7.61 13.59 5.52
CA PHE A 193 -6.77 14.30 6.48
C PHE A 193 -7.45 15.58 6.96
N ASP A 194 -7.20 15.97 8.20
CA ASP A 194 -7.81 17.15 8.81
C ASP A 194 -7.25 18.49 8.30
N ARG A 195 -6.20 18.48 7.49
CA ARG A 195 -5.48 19.70 7.07
C ARG A 195 -4.89 19.55 5.67
N PHE A 196 -4.64 20.69 5.04
CA PHE A 196 -3.91 20.77 3.77
C PHE A 196 -2.43 20.43 3.94
N ALA A 197 -1.89 19.74 2.93
CA ALA A 197 -0.49 19.35 2.85
C ALA A 197 0.23 20.08 1.72
N ARG A 198 1.57 20.13 1.80
CA ARG A 198 2.38 20.49 0.63
C ARG A 198 2.42 19.33 -0.36
N ALA A 199 2.24 19.63 -1.64
CA ALA A 199 2.21 18.65 -2.72
C ALA A 199 3.49 17.79 -2.74
N GLU A 200 4.67 18.41 -2.62
CA GLU A 200 5.96 17.68 -2.66
C GLU A 200 6.13 16.67 -1.50
N LYS A 201 5.35 16.81 -0.43
CA LYS A 201 5.47 15.97 0.76
C LYS A 201 4.53 14.76 0.77
N LEU A 202 3.59 14.69 -0.16
CA LEU A 202 2.60 13.61 -0.22
C LEU A 202 3.21 12.21 -0.44
N PRO A 203 4.24 12.01 -1.27
CA PRO A 203 4.88 10.69 -1.40
C PRO A 203 5.47 10.19 -0.07
N ARG A 204 6.04 11.11 0.71
CA ARG A 204 6.57 10.80 2.05
C ARG A 204 5.45 10.56 3.07
N LEU A 205 4.29 11.18 2.90
CA LEU A 205 3.11 10.91 3.72
C LEU A 205 2.62 9.49 3.44
N GLU A 206 2.44 9.10 2.17
CA GLU A 206 2.05 7.75 1.76
C GLU A 206 2.96 6.67 2.36
N GLY A 207 4.28 6.79 2.15
CA GLY A 207 5.25 5.84 2.69
C GLY A 207 5.31 5.80 4.22
N SER A 208 4.88 6.87 4.91
CA SER A 208 4.75 6.86 6.37
C SER A 208 3.47 6.17 6.81
N THR A 209 2.33 6.47 6.19
CA THR A 209 1.04 5.88 6.53
C THR A 209 1.02 4.39 6.21
N LYS A 210 1.54 3.97 5.05
CA LYS A 210 1.71 2.56 4.69
C LYS A 210 2.48 1.77 5.76
N ARG A 211 3.55 2.36 6.32
CA ARG A 211 4.30 1.75 7.42
C ARG A 211 3.46 1.57 8.69
N LEU A 212 2.66 2.57 9.09
CA LEU A 212 1.79 2.46 10.27
C LEU A 212 0.74 1.34 10.10
N PHE A 213 0.16 1.24 8.90
CA PHE A 213 -0.78 0.17 8.57
C PHE A 213 -0.12 -1.21 8.63
N LEU A 214 1.05 -1.39 8.02
CA LEU A 214 1.80 -2.66 8.06
C LEU A 214 2.27 -3.03 9.48
N GLN A 215 2.47 -2.06 10.36
CA GLN A 215 2.75 -2.28 11.78
C GLN A 215 1.50 -2.70 12.59
N GLY A 216 0.31 -2.64 12.00
CA GLY A 216 -0.94 -3.02 12.66
C GLY A 216 -1.46 -1.95 13.63
N GLN A 217 -1.13 -0.67 13.40
CA GLN A 217 -1.68 0.41 14.24
C GLN A 217 -3.17 0.69 14.00
N PHE A 218 -3.71 0.24 12.85
CA PHE A 218 -5.09 0.46 12.45
C PHE A 218 -5.75 -0.89 12.12
N ASN A 219 -6.72 -1.27 12.95
CA ASN A 219 -7.64 -2.37 12.67
C ASN A 219 -8.86 -1.89 11.85
N GLU A 220 -9.28 -0.65 12.11
CA GLU A 220 -10.34 0.04 11.40
C GLU A 220 -9.81 1.36 10.83
N LEU A 221 -10.48 1.87 9.80
CA LEU A 221 -10.13 3.15 9.22
C LEU A 221 -10.84 4.28 9.98
N PRO A 222 -10.10 5.23 10.58
CA PRO A 222 -10.75 6.37 11.21
C PRO A 222 -11.39 7.27 10.14
N THR A 223 -12.46 7.98 10.51
CA THR A 223 -13.14 8.97 9.64
C THR A 223 -12.16 9.99 9.07
N TYR A 224 -11.23 10.45 9.90
CA TYR A 224 -10.16 11.34 9.49
C TYR A 224 -8.86 11.09 10.26
N LEU A 225 -7.75 11.55 9.68
CA LEU A 225 -6.41 11.46 10.23
C LEU A 225 -5.82 12.85 10.47
N THR A 226 -5.20 13.06 11.63
CA THR A 226 -4.49 14.31 11.91
C THR A 226 -3.20 14.39 11.11
N LEU A 227 -3.04 15.44 10.32
CA LEU A 227 -1.82 15.68 9.55
C LEU A 227 -0.69 16.18 10.45
N SER A 228 0.39 15.40 10.53
CA SER A 228 1.60 15.78 11.27
C SER A 228 2.19 17.10 10.74
N GLY A 229 2.68 17.93 11.65
CA GLY A 229 3.22 19.26 11.38
C GLY A 229 4.22 19.31 10.22
N ARG A 230 5.04 18.27 10.07
CA ARG A 230 6.05 18.19 9.00
C ARG A 230 5.47 18.15 7.59
N TYR A 231 4.21 17.72 7.41
CA TYR A 231 3.55 17.62 6.10
C TYR A 231 2.67 18.82 5.77
N ARG A 232 2.35 19.64 6.78
CA ARG A 232 1.39 20.74 6.65
C ARG A 232 1.83 21.72 5.57
N PHE A 233 0.82 22.23 4.87
CA PHE A 233 0.97 23.40 4.04
C PHE A 233 1.44 24.58 4.90
N ASN A 234 2.43 25.32 4.40
CA ASN A 234 2.94 26.53 5.04
C ASN A 234 3.34 27.47 3.92
N PHE A 235 2.71 28.63 3.86
CA PHE A 235 2.87 29.64 2.84
C PHE A 235 2.87 31.00 3.53
N GLN A 236 3.91 31.79 3.26
CA GLN A 236 4.11 33.12 3.82
C GLN A 236 4.40 34.07 2.67
N PRO A 237 3.35 34.49 1.93
CA PRO A 237 3.52 35.43 0.84
C PRO A 237 3.71 36.85 1.37
N ASP A 238 4.19 37.75 0.50
CA ASP A 238 4.03 39.18 0.72
C ASP A 238 2.57 39.58 0.41
N TRP A 239 1.90 40.14 1.42
CA TRP A 239 0.44 40.40 1.48
C TRP A 239 -0.02 41.69 0.81
N ARG A 240 0.80 42.30 -0.05
CA ARG A 240 0.43 43.54 -0.76
C ARG A 240 -0.74 43.38 -1.72
N TYR A 241 -1.04 42.16 -2.16
CA TYR A 241 -2.09 41.86 -3.14
C TYR A 241 -2.75 40.51 -2.83
N PRO A 242 -4.02 40.29 -3.23
CA PRO A 242 -4.64 38.98 -3.21
C PRO A 242 -3.78 37.94 -3.94
N ARG A 243 -3.70 36.74 -3.38
CA ARG A 243 -2.87 35.64 -3.90
C ARG A 243 -3.74 34.46 -4.24
N ARG A 244 -3.47 33.86 -5.41
CA ARG A 244 -3.96 32.53 -5.71
C ARG A 244 -2.99 31.52 -5.13
N VAL A 245 -3.53 30.53 -4.42
CA VAL A 245 -2.75 29.50 -3.74
C VAL A 245 -3.31 28.15 -4.13
N VAL A 246 -2.43 27.21 -4.46
CA VAL A 246 -2.82 25.83 -4.70
C VAL A 246 -2.72 25.04 -3.40
N LEU A 247 -3.85 24.47 -3.00
CA LEU A 247 -3.99 23.69 -1.78
C LEU A 247 -4.22 22.23 -2.13
N CYS A 248 -3.57 21.35 -1.40
CA CYS A 248 -3.73 19.91 -1.53
C CYS A 248 -4.39 19.36 -0.27
N LEU A 249 -5.62 18.86 -0.36
CA LEU A 249 -6.22 18.06 0.70
C LEU A 249 -5.88 16.59 0.46
N PRO A 250 -5.02 15.97 1.27
CA PRO A 250 -4.77 14.55 1.13
C PRO A 250 -5.92 13.73 1.69
N PHE A 251 -6.09 12.54 1.15
CA PHE A 251 -6.93 11.50 1.72
C PHE A 251 -6.30 10.13 1.45
N LEU A 252 -6.65 9.19 2.31
CA LEU A 252 -6.09 7.86 2.36
C LEU A 252 -7.09 6.87 1.79
N LEU A 253 -6.62 6.00 0.90
CA LEU A 253 -7.28 4.75 0.57
C LEU A 253 -6.51 3.60 1.23
N ALA A 254 -7.21 2.71 1.91
CA ALA A 254 -6.63 1.50 2.48
C ALA A 254 -7.57 0.32 2.27
N GLY A 255 -7.02 -0.86 2.00
CA GLY A 255 -7.81 -2.01 1.61
C GLY A 255 -7.02 -3.07 0.88
N SER A 256 -7.72 -3.93 0.15
CA SER A 256 -7.05 -4.87 -0.75
C SER A 256 -6.36 -4.11 -1.88
N LYS A 257 -5.25 -4.64 -2.38
CA LYS A 257 -4.45 -4.00 -3.44
C LYS A 257 -5.25 -3.80 -4.71
N VAL A 258 -6.13 -4.74 -5.03
CA VAL A 258 -7.04 -4.67 -6.18
C VAL A 258 -8.07 -3.56 -5.96
N ASP A 259 -8.80 -3.60 -4.85
CA ASP A 259 -9.88 -2.64 -4.57
C ASP A 259 -9.34 -1.21 -4.45
N VAL A 260 -8.22 -1.02 -3.76
CA VAL A 260 -7.53 0.28 -3.64
C VAL A 260 -7.10 0.81 -5.00
N SER A 261 -6.61 -0.07 -5.90
CA SER A 261 -6.16 0.36 -7.22
C SER A 261 -7.33 0.73 -8.13
N LEU A 262 -8.39 -0.07 -8.16
CA LEU A 262 -9.60 0.22 -8.92
C LEU A 262 -10.27 1.51 -8.42
N THR A 263 -10.39 1.67 -7.10
CA THR A 263 -10.94 2.89 -6.47
C THR A 263 -10.10 4.12 -6.82
N ALA A 264 -8.77 4.03 -6.75
CA ALA A 264 -7.91 5.14 -7.13
C ALA A 264 -8.07 5.53 -8.59
N ILE A 265 -8.15 4.56 -9.51
CA ILE A 265 -8.37 4.81 -10.95
C ILE A 265 -9.72 5.50 -11.18
N SER A 266 -10.78 5.04 -10.52
CA SER A 266 -12.10 5.65 -10.60
C SER A 266 -12.07 7.12 -10.14
N ILE A 267 -11.39 7.41 -9.03
CA ILE A 267 -11.25 8.77 -8.51
C ILE A 267 -10.41 9.65 -9.45
N TYR A 268 -9.32 9.15 -10.03
CA TYR A 268 -8.53 9.92 -11.01
C TYR A 268 -9.28 10.19 -12.32
N GLY A 269 -10.17 9.28 -12.70
CA GLY A 269 -11.01 9.41 -13.90
C GLY A 269 -12.05 10.52 -13.76
N GLU A 270 -12.36 10.96 -12.54
CA GLU A 270 -13.23 12.10 -12.30
C GLU A 270 -12.43 13.42 -12.34
N PRO A 271 -12.64 14.27 -13.37
CA PRO A 271 -11.88 15.51 -13.52
C PRO A 271 -12.28 16.56 -12.47
N SER A 272 -13.40 16.37 -11.77
CA SER A 272 -13.95 17.34 -10.82
C SER A 272 -14.71 16.64 -9.71
N LEU A 273 -14.90 17.35 -8.61
CA LEU A 273 -15.80 16.94 -7.54
C LEU A 273 -17.21 16.62 -8.06
N SER A 274 -17.86 15.64 -7.42
CA SER A 274 -19.29 15.42 -7.62
C SER A 274 -20.09 16.66 -7.20
N ARG A 275 -21.34 16.77 -7.67
CA ARG A 275 -22.20 17.95 -7.38
C ARG A 275 -22.33 18.20 -5.87
N GLU A 276 -22.45 17.13 -5.08
CA GLU A 276 -22.58 17.20 -3.62
C GLU A 276 -21.27 17.62 -2.96
N GLN A 277 -20.15 17.01 -3.36
CA GLN A 277 -18.82 17.38 -2.88
C GLN A 277 -18.53 18.86 -3.20
N GLY A 278 -18.82 19.31 -4.42
CA GLY A 278 -18.64 20.70 -4.83
C GLY A 278 -19.52 21.67 -4.04
N LYS A 279 -20.75 21.29 -3.70
CA LYS A 279 -21.63 22.09 -2.83
C LYS A 279 -21.04 22.25 -1.43
N LEU A 280 -20.58 21.15 -0.81
CA LEU A 280 -19.95 21.18 0.51
C LEU A 280 -18.75 22.12 0.54
N TRP A 281 -17.89 22.06 -0.48
CA TRP A 281 -16.72 22.95 -0.58
C TRP A 281 -17.09 24.41 -0.75
N LYS A 282 -18.07 24.72 -1.61
CA LYS A 282 -18.57 26.10 -1.77
C LYS A 282 -19.12 26.66 -0.46
N GLU A 283 -19.93 25.89 0.26
CA GLU A 283 -20.46 26.30 1.56
C GLU A 283 -19.35 26.51 2.58
N HIS A 284 -18.34 25.62 2.60
CA HIS A 284 -17.22 25.74 3.52
C HIS A 284 -16.35 26.97 3.23
N LEU A 285 -15.98 27.18 1.96
CA LEU A 285 -15.15 28.32 1.51
C LEU A 285 -15.85 29.67 1.70
N ALA A 286 -17.17 29.73 1.51
CA ALA A 286 -17.96 30.94 1.72
C ALA A 286 -17.85 31.46 3.17
N ASN A 287 -17.69 30.58 4.17
CA ASN A 287 -17.49 30.98 5.56
C ASN A 287 -16.18 31.76 5.79
N PHE A 288 -15.24 31.66 4.86
CA PHE A 288 -13.98 32.39 4.89
C PHE A 288 -13.94 33.54 3.87
N GLY A 289 -15.03 33.80 3.14
CA GLY A 289 -15.05 34.77 2.03
C GLY A 289 -14.14 34.37 0.88
N MET A 290 -13.95 33.07 0.65
CA MET A 290 -13.15 32.54 -0.45
C MET A 290 -14.05 32.02 -1.58
N ASP A 291 -13.62 32.26 -2.82
CA ASP A 291 -14.24 31.66 -4.00
C ASP A 291 -13.49 30.41 -4.45
N PHE A 292 -14.26 29.45 -4.99
CA PHE A 292 -13.78 28.17 -5.47
C PHE A 292 -13.30 28.28 -6.92
N CYS A 293 -12.00 28.06 -7.18
CA CYS A 293 -11.53 27.71 -8.51
C CYS A 293 -11.46 26.17 -8.63
N ASN A 294 -11.79 25.64 -9.82
CA ASN A 294 -11.84 24.20 -10.10
C ASN A 294 -10.67 23.42 -9.47
N GLY A 295 -10.95 22.20 -9.00
CA GLY A 295 -9.95 21.31 -8.42
C GLY A 295 -9.98 19.92 -9.04
N PHE A 296 -8.88 19.20 -8.94
CA PHE A 296 -8.63 17.92 -9.59
C PHE A 296 -8.12 16.88 -8.59
N PHE A 297 -8.47 15.61 -8.83
CA PHE A 297 -7.88 14.51 -8.10
C PHE A 297 -6.56 14.06 -8.73
N THR A 298 -5.58 13.72 -7.91
CA THR A 298 -4.28 13.22 -8.37
C THR A 298 -3.61 12.31 -7.37
N ALA A 299 -2.68 11.50 -7.86
CA ALA A 299 -1.83 10.64 -7.06
C ALA A 299 -0.83 11.46 -6.24
N ALA A 300 -0.41 10.97 -5.07
CA ALA A 300 0.59 11.65 -4.23
C ALA A 300 1.88 12.01 -4.98
N ASN A 301 2.36 11.16 -5.89
CA ASN A 301 3.58 11.39 -6.67
C ASN A 301 3.41 12.41 -7.81
N ARG A 302 2.18 12.69 -8.25
CA ARG A 302 1.87 13.66 -9.31
C ARG A 302 1.34 14.99 -8.77
N ALA A 303 1.07 15.08 -7.47
CA ALA A 303 0.48 16.27 -6.88
C ALA A 303 1.34 17.54 -7.11
N GLY A 304 2.67 17.42 -7.08
CA GLY A 304 3.57 18.55 -7.34
C GLY A 304 3.49 19.05 -8.78
N GLU A 305 3.44 18.12 -9.76
CA GLU A 305 3.28 18.44 -11.18
C GLU A 305 1.93 19.13 -11.43
N VAL A 306 0.85 18.55 -10.91
CA VAL A 306 -0.51 19.10 -11.06
C VAL A 306 -0.62 20.47 -10.39
N ALA A 307 -0.01 20.66 -9.21
CA ALA A 307 0.00 21.96 -8.55
C ALA A 307 0.72 23.01 -9.40
N ALA A 308 1.89 22.69 -9.95
CA ALA A 308 2.63 23.57 -10.83
C ALA A 308 1.88 23.89 -12.15
N GLU A 309 1.19 22.90 -12.74
CA GLU A 309 0.35 23.10 -13.93
C GLU A 309 -0.82 24.04 -13.65
N ILE A 310 -1.45 23.92 -12.47
CA ILE A 310 -2.52 24.82 -12.04
C ILE A 310 -1.95 26.22 -11.82
N GLU A 311 -0.80 26.35 -11.14
CA GLU A 311 -0.13 27.64 -10.93
C GLU A 311 0.24 28.33 -12.25
N GLY A 312 0.75 27.60 -13.24
CA GLY A 312 1.19 28.15 -14.53
C GLY A 312 0.08 28.49 -15.53
N LYS A 313 -1.17 28.05 -15.29
CA LYS A 313 -2.35 28.44 -16.08
C LYS A 313 -2.92 29.81 -15.69
N PHE A 314 -2.34 30.45 -14.68
CA PHE A 314 -2.76 31.74 -14.14
C PHE A 314 -1.62 32.76 -14.16
#